data_AF-A0AAJ2C4A4-F1
#
_entry.id   AF-A0AAJ2C4A4-F1
#
_cell.length_a   1.000
_cell.length_b   1.000
_cell.length_c   1.000
_cell.angle_alpha   90.00
_cell.angle_beta   90.00
_cell.angle_gamma   90.00
#
_symmetry.space_group_name_H-M   'P 1'
#
loop_
_entity.id
_entity.type
_entity.pdbx_description
1 polymer ?
#
loop_
_entity_poly.entity_id
_entity_poly.type
_entity_poly.pdbx_seq_one_letter_code
_entity_poly.pdbx_strand_id
1 'polypeptide(L)'
;MKNLIEKFSKIEQEISKEKGDFEFFALFLREDAIDKWDIVVAANWIKNNKWEVMQYVAGYVQRSLDVTEIVNISKIVIIDEDNPELPMIQNTFHIEHGAIEIKDYTFFGLSIKQAFIITSASQKQLA
;
A
#
# COMPACT_ATOMS: atom_id res chain seq x y z
N MET A 1 12.72 2.13 10.98
CA MET A 1 11.25 2.09 10.88
C MET A 1 10.66 3.44 10.47
N LYS A 2 10.68 4.51 11.30
CA LYS A 2 10.12 5.83 10.93
C LYS A 2 10.55 6.35 9.54
N ASN A 3 11.85 6.26 9.23
CA ASN A 3 12.41 6.69 7.94
C ASN A 3 11.83 5.91 6.74
N LEU A 4 11.59 4.60 6.89
CA LEU A 4 11.02 3.77 5.83
C LEU A 4 9.58 4.21 5.53
N ILE A 5 8.78 4.47 6.56
CA ILE A 5 7.39 4.93 6.39
C ILE A 5 7.35 6.29 5.70
N GLU A 6 8.21 7.23 6.12
CA GLU A 6 8.31 8.54 5.45
C GLU A 6 8.70 8.41 3.97
N LYS A 7 9.59 7.48 3.61
CA LYS A 7 9.92 7.18 2.21
C LYS A 7 8.71 6.65 1.45
N PHE A 8 7.97 5.71 2.01
CA PHE A 8 6.77 5.17 1.37
C PHE A 8 5.62 6.18 1.26
N SER A 9 5.43 7.05 2.26
CA SER A 9 4.49 8.17 2.15
C SER A 9 4.87 9.13 1.02
N LYS A 10 6.17 9.39 0.81
CA LYS A 10 6.63 10.18 -0.35
C LYS A 10 6.38 9.47 -1.68
N ILE A 11 6.70 8.18 -1.76
CA ILE A 11 6.43 7.36 -2.96
C ILE A 11 4.95 7.40 -3.30
N GLU A 12 4.08 7.18 -2.32
CA GLU A 12 2.62 7.23 -2.49
C GLU A 12 2.20 8.60 -3.05
N GLN A 13 2.63 9.69 -2.43
CA GLN A 13 2.26 11.05 -2.86
C GLN A 13 2.79 11.41 -4.25
N GLU A 14 4.01 10.98 -4.60
CA GLU A 14 4.60 11.21 -5.93
C GLU A 14 3.81 10.48 -7.01
N ILE A 15 3.50 9.20 -6.80
CA ILE A 15 2.71 8.41 -7.75
C ILE A 15 1.29 8.98 -7.85
N SER A 16 0.66 9.33 -6.72
CA SER A 16 -0.68 9.93 -6.70
C SER A 16 -0.76 11.21 -7.53
N LYS A 17 0.28 12.08 -7.47
CA LYS A 17 0.37 13.29 -8.30
C LYS A 17 0.50 13.00 -9.81
N GLU A 18 1.12 11.89 -10.19
CA GLU A 18 1.38 11.55 -11.59
C GLU A 18 0.26 10.72 -12.23
N LYS A 19 -0.37 9.81 -11.48
CA LYS A 19 -1.34 8.82 -11.98
C LYS A 19 -2.77 9.04 -11.47
N GLY A 20 -2.93 9.81 -10.39
CA GLY A 20 -4.15 9.92 -9.62
C GLY A 20 -4.06 9.13 -8.32
N ASP A 21 -4.94 9.46 -7.37
CA ASP A 21 -4.84 8.95 -6.00
C ASP A 21 -5.05 7.44 -5.90
N PHE A 22 -4.37 6.83 -4.92
CA PHE A 22 -4.64 5.46 -4.52
C PHE A 22 -5.97 5.37 -3.75
N GLU A 23 -6.70 4.29 -3.98
CA GLU A 23 -7.80 3.87 -3.11
C GLU A 23 -7.27 3.19 -1.85
N PHE A 24 -6.11 2.53 -1.96
CA PHE A 24 -5.39 1.93 -0.84
C PHE A 24 -3.89 1.89 -1.12
N PHE A 25 -3.07 2.24 -0.13
CA PHE A 25 -1.61 2.10 -0.15
C PHE A 25 -1.13 1.78 1.25
N ALA A 26 -0.49 0.62 1.44
CA ALA A 26 -0.02 0.16 2.74
C ALA A 26 1.25 -0.69 2.67
N LEU A 27 1.90 -0.84 3.82
CA LEU A 27 2.98 -1.81 4.06
C LEU A 27 2.53 -2.83 5.09
N PHE A 28 2.56 -4.12 4.73
CA PHE A 28 2.13 -5.21 5.60
C PHE A 28 3.31 -6.12 5.98
N LEU A 29 3.49 -6.33 7.28
CA LEU A 29 4.33 -7.37 7.85
C LEU A 29 3.43 -8.52 8.30
N ARG A 30 3.51 -9.64 7.56
CA ARG A 30 2.73 -10.84 7.86
C ARG A 30 3.24 -11.51 9.14
N GLU A 31 2.37 -12.23 9.85
CA GLU A 31 2.78 -12.96 11.07
C GLU A 31 3.86 -14.03 10.81
N ASP A 32 3.83 -14.67 9.64
CA ASP A 32 4.76 -15.71 9.22
C ASP A 32 6.07 -15.16 8.63
N ALA A 33 6.18 -13.84 8.45
CA ALA A 33 7.31 -13.19 7.80
C ALA A 33 8.30 -12.58 8.80
N ILE A 34 9.59 -12.86 8.62
CA ILE A 34 10.67 -12.26 9.41
C ILE A 34 11.14 -10.98 8.70
N ASP A 35 10.69 -9.83 9.19
CA ASP A 35 11.10 -8.48 8.74
C ASP A 35 10.94 -8.22 7.23
N LYS A 36 10.01 -8.94 6.59
CA LYS A 36 9.68 -8.78 5.18
C LYS A 36 8.33 -8.09 5.03
N TRP A 37 8.35 -6.92 4.40
CA TRP A 37 7.19 -6.09 4.16
C TRP A 37 6.65 -6.31 2.75
N ASP A 38 5.35 -6.52 2.67
CA ASP A 38 4.60 -6.51 1.42
C ASP A 38 4.07 -5.09 1.19
N ILE A 39 4.25 -4.55 -0.01
CA ILE A 39 3.61 -3.30 -0.43
C ILE A 39 2.24 -3.68 -0.99
N VAL A 40 1.17 -3.09 -0.47
CA VAL A 40 -0.21 -3.41 -0.88
C VAL A 40 -0.85 -2.18 -1.46
N VAL A 41 -1.36 -2.26 -2.70
CA VAL A 41 -1.92 -1.11 -3.42
C VAL A 41 -3.25 -1.44 -4.09
N ALA A 42 -4.14 -0.45 -4.14
CA ALA A 42 -5.36 -0.44 -4.94
C ALA A 42 -5.56 0.96 -5.53
N ALA A 43 -5.91 1.06 -6.81
CA ALA A 43 -6.31 2.32 -7.43
C ALA A 43 -7.06 2.07 -8.75
N ASN A 44 -7.92 3.01 -9.12
CA ASN A 44 -8.77 2.94 -10.30
C ASN A 44 -7.98 2.83 -11.63
N TRP A 45 -6.76 3.41 -11.68
CA TRP A 45 -5.90 3.46 -12.86
C TRP A 45 -5.08 2.18 -13.06
N ILE A 46 -5.16 1.21 -12.13
CA ILE A 46 -4.40 -0.05 -12.19
C ILE A 46 -5.03 -1.07 -13.15
N LYS A 47 -6.33 -0.95 -13.46
CA LYS A 47 -7.13 -1.96 -14.17
C LYS A 47 -6.56 -2.43 -15.51
N ASN A 48 -5.89 -1.54 -16.24
CA ASN A 48 -5.56 -1.79 -17.63
C ASN A 48 -4.28 -2.59 -17.82
N ASN A 49 -3.36 -2.60 -16.83
CA ASN A 49 -2.12 -3.37 -16.90
C ASN A 49 -1.43 -3.55 -15.53
N LYS A 50 -1.77 -4.61 -14.80
CA LYS A 50 -1.18 -4.92 -13.47
C LYS A 50 0.35 -5.05 -13.50
N TRP A 51 0.91 -5.57 -14.60
CA TRP A 51 2.36 -5.76 -14.73
C TRP A 51 3.09 -4.42 -14.84
N GLU A 52 2.62 -3.53 -15.71
CA GLU A 52 3.20 -2.18 -15.84
C GLU A 52 3.09 -1.38 -14.55
N VAL A 53 1.96 -1.51 -13.83
CA VAL A 53 1.77 -0.88 -12.52
C VAL A 53 2.78 -1.39 -11.51
N MET A 54 2.95 -2.72 -11.44
CA MET A 54 3.93 -3.32 -10.54
C MET A 54 5.36 -2.84 -10.86
N GLN A 55 5.73 -2.79 -12.15
CA GLN A 55 7.04 -2.26 -12.56
C GLN A 55 7.19 -0.78 -12.21
N TYR A 56 6.14 0.01 -12.39
CA TYR A 56 6.14 1.43 -12.09
C TYR A 56 6.34 1.68 -10.59
N VAL A 57 5.54 1.02 -9.73
CA VAL A 57 5.69 1.10 -8.26
C VAL A 57 7.07 0.62 -7.84
N ALA A 58 7.54 -0.53 -8.36
CA ALA A 58 8.87 -1.04 -8.08
C ALA A 58 9.98 -0.04 -8.45
N GLY A 59 9.82 0.69 -9.55
CA GLY A 59 10.75 1.75 -9.98
C GLY A 59 10.87 2.90 -8.99
N TYR A 60 9.76 3.34 -8.37
CA TYR A 60 9.84 4.33 -7.28
C TYR A 60 10.55 3.76 -6.05
N VAL A 61 10.16 2.56 -5.63
CA VAL A 61 10.76 1.89 -4.47
C VAL A 61 12.28 1.74 -4.64
N GLN A 62 12.75 1.28 -5.81
CA GLN A 62 14.16 1.10 -6.10
C GLN A 62 14.96 2.41 -6.12
N ARG A 63 14.33 3.54 -6.47
CA ARG A 63 14.98 4.86 -6.48
C ARG A 63 15.02 5.51 -5.08
N SER A 64 14.04 5.20 -4.24
CA SER A 64 13.86 5.85 -2.95
C SER A 64 14.48 5.09 -1.77
N LEU A 65 14.66 3.77 -1.90
CA LEU A 65 15.22 2.91 -0.87
C LEU A 65 16.68 2.55 -1.17
N ASP A 66 17.47 2.35 -0.12
CA ASP A 66 18.81 1.77 -0.24
C ASP A 66 18.76 0.24 -0.32
N VAL A 67 19.91 -0.39 -0.61
CA VAL A 67 20.01 -1.85 -0.76
C VAL A 67 19.56 -2.60 0.50
N THR A 68 19.86 -2.08 1.69
CA THR A 68 19.50 -2.71 2.97
C THR A 68 18.02 -2.59 3.29
N GLU A 69 17.36 -1.57 2.77
CA GLU A 69 15.91 -1.40 2.87
C GLU A 69 15.17 -2.22 1.81
N ILE A 70 15.68 -2.25 0.57
CA ILE A 70 15.09 -3.04 -0.53
C ILE A 70 15.05 -4.53 -0.16
N VAL A 71 16.08 -5.07 0.48
CA VAL A 71 16.06 -6.47 0.91
C VAL A 71 14.94 -6.77 1.90
N ASN A 72 14.35 -5.78 2.57
CA ASN A 72 13.22 -5.98 3.48
C ASN A 72 11.86 -5.92 2.77
N ILE A 73 11.82 -5.66 1.46
CA ILE A 73 10.60 -5.69 0.66
C ILE A 73 10.46 -7.07 0.02
N SER A 74 9.32 -7.73 0.20
CA SER A 74 9.07 -9.07 -0.33
C SER A 74 8.39 -9.05 -1.68
N LYS A 75 7.31 -8.28 -1.82
CA LYS A 75 6.50 -8.22 -3.04
C LYS A 75 5.63 -6.98 -3.04
N ILE A 76 5.09 -6.68 -4.22
CA ILE A 76 4.01 -5.71 -4.42
C ILE A 76 2.74 -6.52 -4.69
N VAL A 77 1.70 -6.28 -3.91
CA VAL A 77 0.39 -6.90 -4.00
C VAL A 77 -0.58 -5.86 -4.52
N ILE A 78 -1.23 -6.17 -5.64
CA ILE A 78 -2.29 -5.35 -6.22
C ILE A 78 -3.62 -5.95 -5.77
N ILE A 79 -4.42 -5.15 -5.08
CA ILE A 79 -5.78 -5.47 -4.70
C ILE A 79 -6.71 -5.00 -5.81
N ASP A 80 -7.60 -5.88 -6.24
CA ASP A 80 -8.62 -5.54 -7.24
C ASP A 80 -9.71 -4.63 -6.63
N GLU A 81 -10.22 -3.71 -7.43
CA GLU A 81 -11.26 -2.76 -7.02
C GLU A 81 -12.59 -3.42 -6.61
N ASP A 82 -12.83 -4.63 -7.10
CA ASP A 82 -14.02 -5.44 -6.82
C ASP A 82 -13.83 -6.33 -5.59
N ASN A 83 -12.65 -6.26 -4.94
CA ASN A 83 -12.41 -6.95 -3.69
C ASN A 83 -13.39 -6.45 -2.61
N PRO A 84 -14.24 -7.31 -2.05
CA PRO A 84 -15.30 -6.89 -1.14
C PRO A 84 -14.77 -6.39 0.21
N GLU A 85 -13.54 -6.73 0.59
CA GLU A 85 -12.93 -6.26 1.84
C GLU A 85 -12.34 -4.86 1.73
N LEU A 86 -11.96 -4.42 0.52
CA LEU A 86 -11.41 -3.08 0.27
C LEU A 86 -12.32 -1.96 0.83
N PRO A 87 -13.63 -1.89 0.50
CA PRO A 87 -14.50 -0.87 1.08
C PRO A 87 -14.71 -1.01 2.59
N MET A 88 -14.65 -2.23 3.14
CA MET A 88 -14.76 -2.43 4.60
C MET A 88 -13.56 -1.85 5.33
N ILE A 89 -12.36 -2.07 4.80
CA ILE A 89 -11.10 -1.53 5.32
C ILE A 89 -11.12 0.00 5.21
N GLN A 90 -11.53 0.55 4.07
CA GLN A 90 -11.62 2.01 3.85
C GLN A 90 -12.59 2.71 4.80
N ASN A 91 -13.73 2.08 5.11
CA ASN A 91 -14.68 2.61 6.09
C ASN A 91 -14.15 2.54 7.53
N THR A 92 -13.30 1.56 7.83
CA THR A 92 -12.70 1.39 9.16
C THR A 92 -11.52 2.32 9.38
N PHE A 93 -10.70 2.49 8.35
CA PHE A 93 -9.45 3.24 8.36
C PHE A 93 -9.46 4.26 7.22
N HIS A 94 -10.00 5.45 7.49
CA HIS A 94 -10.01 6.53 6.51
C HIS A 94 -8.80 7.44 6.72
N ILE A 95 -7.89 7.46 5.74
CA ILE A 95 -6.70 8.30 5.75
C ILE A 95 -6.24 8.59 4.32
N GLU A 96 -5.79 9.81 4.06
CA GLU A 96 -5.29 10.23 2.75
C GLU A 96 -3.92 10.87 2.94
N HIS A 97 -2.91 10.36 2.20
CA HIS A 97 -1.53 10.87 2.21
C HIS A 97 -0.89 10.98 3.60
N GLY A 98 -1.34 10.14 4.54
CA GLY A 98 -0.87 10.10 5.92
C GLY A 98 -0.15 8.81 6.24
N ALA A 99 -0.12 8.44 7.52
CA ALA A 99 0.27 7.09 7.94
C ALA A 99 -0.34 6.77 9.31
N ILE A 100 -0.98 5.61 9.42
CA ILE A 100 -1.38 5.01 10.70
C ILE A 100 -0.73 3.63 10.85
N GLU A 101 -0.37 3.30 12.09
CA GLU A 101 0.17 1.98 12.45
C GLU A 101 -0.95 1.14 13.06
N ILE A 102 -1.11 -0.08 12.56
CA ILE A 102 -2.07 -1.07 13.03
C ILE A 102 -1.30 -2.35 13.35
N LYS A 103 -1.68 -3.05 14.41
CA LYS A 103 -1.06 -4.30 14.84
C LYS A 103 -2.11 -5.38 15.03
N ASP A 104 -1.70 -6.61 14.83
CA ASP A 104 -2.47 -7.82 15.13
C ASP A 104 -3.89 -7.76 14.55
N TYR A 105 -3.98 -7.47 13.25
CA TYR A 105 -5.25 -7.29 12.53
C TYR A 105 -5.33 -8.21 11.31
N THR A 106 -6.55 -8.66 10.99
CA THR A 106 -6.80 -9.49 9.81
C THR A 106 -7.19 -8.60 8.63
N PHE A 107 -6.34 -8.53 7.60
CA PHE A 107 -6.63 -7.83 6.35
C PHE A 107 -6.71 -8.82 5.19
N PHE A 108 -7.75 -8.75 4.36
CA PHE A 108 -7.88 -9.61 3.17
C PHE A 108 -7.81 -11.10 3.51
N GLY A 109 -8.42 -11.48 4.65
CA GLY A 109 -8.36 -12.83 5.21
C GLY A 109 -6.99 -13.30 5.74
N LEU A 110 -5.99 -12.40 5.82
CA LEU A 110 -4.62 -12.72 6.28
C LEU A 110 -4.32 -12.05 7.62
N SER A 111 -3.71 -12.81 8.54
CA SER A 111 -3.19 -12.26 9.80
C SER A 111 -1.96 -11.40 9.55
N ILE A 112 -2.08 -10.10 9.81
CA ILE A 112 -1.02 -9.12 9.66
C ILE A 112 -0.56 -8.71 11.06
N LYS A 113 0.70 -9.03 11.36
CA LYS A 113 1.36 -8.66 12.61
C LYS A 113 1.42 -7.15 12.78
N GLN A 114 1.80 -6.47 11.70
CA GLN A 114 1.89 -5.01 11.68
C GLN A 114 1.62 -4.46 10.29
N ALA A 115 0.80 -3.43 10.21
CA ALA A 115 0.50 -2.69 9.00
C ALA A 115 0.78 -1.20 9.20
N PHE A 116 1.30 -0.56 8.16
CA PHE A 116 1.27 0.89 8.02
C PHE A 116 0.37 1.24 6.85
N ILE A 117 -0.79 1.82 7.13
CA ILE A 117 -1.72 2.29 6.09
C ILE A 117 -1.42 3.76 5.83
N ILE A 118 -1.02 4.08 4.60
CA ILE A 118 -0.61 5.42 4.17
C ILE A 118 -1.80 6.16 3.54
N THR A 119 -2.50 5.46 2.64
CA THR A 119 -3.73 5.94 2.01
C THR A 119 -4.76 4.83 2.05
N SER A 120 -6.00 5.20 2.39
CA SER A 120 -7.17 4.34 2.43
C SER A 120 -8.40 5.23 2.36
N ALA A 121 -8.93 5.38 1.13
CA ALA A 121 -10.02 6.29 0.84
C ALA A 121 -10.94 5.68 -0.22
N SER A 122 -12.24 5.77 0.03
CA SER A 122 -13.24 5.35 -0.94
C SER A 122 -13.49 6.50 -1.93
N GLN A 123 -13.13 6.35 -3.21
CA GLN A 123 -13.44 7.36 -4.23
C GLN A 123 -14.94 7.43 -4.60
N LYS A 124 -15.79 6.55 -4.02
CA LYS A 124 -17.21 6.38 -4.37
C LYS A 124 -18.21 7.25 -3.58
N GLN A 125 -17.82 8.45 -3.12
CA GLN A 125 -18.78 9.42 -2.56
C GLN A 125 -18.76 10.76 -3.30
N LEU A 126 -18.96 10.72 -4.62
CA LEU A 126 -19.51 11.84 -5.38
C LEU A 126 -20.59 11.27 -6.30
N ALA A 127 -21.80 11.11 -5.75
CA ALA A 127 -23.05 10.91 -6.49
C ALA A 127 -24.12 11.81 -5.86
#